data_AF-A0A9D0XK10-F1
#
_entry.id   AF-A0A9D0XK10-F1
#
_cell.length_a   1.000
_cell.length_b   1.000
_cell.length_c   1.000
_cell.angle_alpha   90.00
_cell.angle_beta   90.00
_cell.angle_gamma   90.00
#
_symmetry.space_group_name_H-M   'P 1'
#
loop_
_entity.id
_entity.type
_entity.pdbx_description
1 polymer ?
#
loop_
_entity_poly.entity_id
_entity_poly.type
_entity_poly.pdbx_seq_one_letter_code
_entity_poly.pdbx_strand_id
1 'polypeptide(L)'
;GNIDPLGKVIKLFGRKLQVIGVLEKSGESLIGIADFDNNLFVSYEFAKKVSNLKSNSAFGNAMLAVKASNGISNDALKDELTGVLRAHRRLKPKEEDNFALNEISIMQDVFQSIFSVLNIIGLIIGGFAILVGIFSVANIMFVSVKERTNIIGIKKALGAKRYIILMEFLIEAIILCLLGGLLGLVFVYALTAIISMMDIGFDIYLSTKNIISGILWSTSIGILSGLIPAMQASAMDPVEAIRSK
;
A
#
# COMPACT_ATOMS: atom_id res chain seq x y z
N GLY A 1 17.41 29.82 5.33
CA GLY A 1 18.34 30.97 5.39
C GLY A 1 19.73 30.49 5.04
N ASN A 2 20.47 31.22 4.22
CA ASN A 2 21.72 30.75 3.60
C ASN A 2 22.97 30.90 4.50
N ILE A 3 22.77 30.79 5.81
CA ILE A 3 23.80 31.03 6.82
C ILE A 3 24.14 29.69 7.45
N ASP A 4 25.40 29.26 7.33
CA ASP A 4 25.87 28.06 8.02
C ASP A 4 25.75 28.26 9.55
N PRO A 5 24.93 27.45 10.24
CA PRO A 5 24.73 27.56 11.67
C PRO A 5 25.83 26.88 12.48
N LEU A 6 26.67 26.03 11.88
CA LEU A 6 27.71 25.30 12.60
C LEU A 6 28.77 26.24 13.21
N GLY A 7 29.18 25.94 14.44
CA GLY A 7 30.19 26.71 15.16
C GLY A 7 29.71 28.07 15.71
N LYS A 8 28.47 28.47 15.42
CA LYS A 8 27.91 29.73 15.92
C LYS A 8 27.48 29.63 17.36
N VAL A 9 27.50 30.78 18.04
CA VAL A 9 27.10 30.89 19.44
C VAL A 9 25.69 31.43 19.55
N ILE A 10 24.81 30.66 20.20
CA ILE A 10 23.45 31.05 20.56
C ILE A 10 23.36 31.27 22.07
N LYS A 11 22.45 32.15 22.50
CA LYS A 11 22.19 32.39 23.92
C LYS A 11 20.92 31.65 24.33
N LEU A 12 21.05 30.69 25.23
CA LEU A 12 19.94 29.93 25.82
C LEU A 12 20.02 30.01 27.33
N PHE A 13 18.91 30.33 28.00
CA PHE A 13 18.82 30.42 29.47
C PHE A 13 19.96 31.23 30.11
N GLY A 14 20.34 32.36 29.49
CA GLY A 14 21.40 33.23 29.99
C GLY A 14 22.84 32.77 29.68
N ARG A 15 23.06 31.59 29.10
CA ARG A 15 24.37 31.04 28.77
C ARG A 15 24.63 31.04 27.27
N LYS A 16 25.91 31.16 26.91
CA LYS A 16 26.39 31.05 25.52
C LYS A 16 26.64 29.57 25.20
N LEU A 17 26.00 29.05 24.15
CA LEU A 17 26.13 27.69 23.66
C LEU A 17 26.60 27.70 22.20
N GLN A 18 27.49 26.77 21.85
CA GLN A 18 27.94 26.60 20.47
C GLN A 18 27.10 25.53 19.77
N VAL A 19 26.70 25.80 18.53
CA VAL A 19 26.03 24.83 17.66
C VAL A 19 27.05 23.84 17.12
N ILE A 20 26.88 22.56 17.44
CA ILE A 20 27.79 21.47 17.05
C ILE A 20 27.26 20.59 15.91
N GLY A 21 25.97 20.73 15.58
CA GLY A 21 25.30 19.90 14.59
C GLY A 21 23.91 20.44 14.29
N VAL A 22 23.39 20.07 13.12
CA VAL A 22 22.03 20.40 12.67
C VAL A 22 21.38 19.14 12.14
N LEU A 23 20.10 18.97 12.45
CA LEU A 23 19.30 17.87 11.93
C LEU A 23 18.86 18.19 10.50
N GLU A 24 18.74 17.15 9.68
CA GLU A 24 18.09 17.29 8.38
C GLU A 24 16.63 17.71 8.59
N LYS A 25 16.12 18.58 7.71
CA LYS A 25 14.76 19.11 7.81
C LYS A 25 13.76 17.95 7.71
N SER A 26 12.88 17.82 8.69
CA SER A 26 11.85 16.77 8.71
C SER A 26 10.69 17.10 7.76
N GLY A 27 10.53 18.37 7.36
CA GLY A 27 9.47 18.82 6.45
C GLY A 27 8.12 19.06 7.15
N GLU A 28 7.16 19.63 6.42
CA GLU A 28 5.78 19.72 6.92
C GLU A 28 5.15 18.32 6.90
N SER A 29 4.98 17.72 8.08
CA SER A 29 4.16 16.53 8.19
C SER A 29 2.70 16.91 7.92
N LEU A 30 2.08 16.29 6.93
CA LEU A 30 0.68 16.54 6.53
C LEU A 30 -0.32 16.42 7.70
N ILE A 31 0.06 15.71 8.76
CA ILE A 31 -0.76 15.43 9.94
C ILE A 31 -0.28 16.20 11.18
N GLY A 32 0.76 17.05 11.07
CA GLY A 32 1.19 17.97 12.13
C GLY A 32 1.61 17.30 13.44
N ILE A 33 1.98 16.03 13.42
CA ILE A 33 2.09 15.21 14.64
C ILE A 33 3.41 15.43 15.39
N ALA A 34 4.47 15.87 14.71
CA ALA A 34 5.72 16.27 15.36
C ALA A 34 6.50 17.28 14.51
N ASP A 35 6.62 18.52 14.99
CA ASP A 35 7.51 19.53 14.42
C ASP A 35 8.90 19.37 15.07
N PHE A 36 9.82 18.75 14.34
CA PHE A 36 11.23 18.67 14.73
C PHE A 36 12.08 19.81 14.17
N ASP A 37 11.52 20.63 13.27
CA ASP A 37 12.24 21.67 12.56
C ASP A 37 12.53 22.87 13.49
N ASN A 38 11.73 23.06 14.54
CA ASN A 38 11.88 24.14 15.53
C ASN A 38 12.40 23.69 16.91
N ASN A 39 13.13 22.57 16.99
CA ASN A 39 13.63 22.04 18.27
C ASN A 39 15.14 22.21 18.47
N LEU A 40 15.56 22.44 19.71
CA LEU A 40 16.96 22.54 20.13
C LEU A 40 17.31 21.37 21.05
N PHE A 41 18.29 20.57 20.65
CA PHE A 41 18.79 19.45 21.45
C PHE A 41 20.03 19.86 22.24
N VAL A 42 19.99 19.64 23.55
CA VAL A 42 21.11 19.89 24.47
C VAL A 42 21.36 18.64 25.31
N SER A 43 22.61 18.46 25.76
CA SER A 43 22.95 17.34 26.64
C SER A 43 22.14 17.37 27.94
N TYR A 44 21.76 16.19 28.45
CA TYR A 44 21.03 16.05 29.71
C TYR A 44 21.75 16.71 30.89
N GLU A 45 23.09 16.59 30.96
CA GLU A 45 23.90 17.21 32.00
C GLU A 45 23.87 18.74 31.99
N PHE A 46 23.76 19.35 30.81
CA PHE A 46 23.58 20.80 30.70
C PHE A 46 22.17 21.20 31.13
N ALA A 47 21.14 20.48 30.66
CA ALA A 47 19.75 20.75 31.03
C ALA A 47 19.56 20.69 32.55
N LYS A 48 20.10 19.67 33.22
CA LYS A 48 20.04 19.50 34.68
C LYS A 48 20.60 20.68 35.48
N LYS A 49 21.57 21.42 34.93
CA LYS A 49 22.20 22.58 35.59
C LYS A 49 21.41 23.88 35.39
N VAL A 50 20.52 23.93 34.42
CA VAL A 50 19.93 25.17 33.91
C VAL A 50 18.41 25.17 34.05
N SER A 51 17.77 24.00 34.09
CA SER A 51 16.35 23.84 34.34
C SER A 51 16.08 22.87 35.49
N ASN A 52 14.94 23.06 36.15
CA ASN A 52 14.42 22.08 37.09
C ASN A 52 13.86 20.92 36.27
N LEU A 53 14.39 19.71 36.47
CA LEU A 53 13.97 18.48 35.81
C LEU A 53 13.09 17.59 36.72
N LYS A 54 12.62 18.11 37.85
CA LYS A 54 11.71 17.38 38.74
C LYS A 54 10.36 17.21 38.05
N SER A 55 9.70 16.07 38.29
CA SER A 55 8.42 15.64 37.68
C SER A 55 7.34 16.75 37.58
N ASN A 56 7.29 17.66 38.56
CA ASN A 56 6.28 18.74 38.62
C ASN A 56 6.70 20.06 37.95
N SER A 57 7.58 20.01 36.95
CA SER A 57 8.09 21.20 36.25
C SER A 57 7.91 21.07 34.74
N ALA A 58 7.98 22.17 34.00
CA ALA A 58 7.82 22.21 32.55
C ALA A 58 8.77 21.27 31.77
N PHE A 59 9.88 20.85 32.40
CA PHE A 59 10.87 19.92 31.85
C PHE A 59 10.96 18.60 32.64
N GLY A 60 9.97 18.33 33.50
CA GLY A 60 9.97 17.23 34.46
C GLY A 60 9.60 15.85 33.91
N ASN A 61 9.03 15.80 32.71
CA ASN A 61 8.65 14.55 32.05
C ASN A 61 9.88 13.91 31.42
N ALA A 62 10.71 13.29 32.25
CA ALA A 62 11.88 12.54 31.80
C ALA A 62 11.42 11.30 31.02
N MET A 63 11.49 11.38 29.70
CA MET A 63 11.28 10.25 28.81
C MET A 63 12.63 9.60 28.49
N LEU A 64 12.70 8.28 28.62
CA LEU A 64 13.85 7.49 28.22
C LEU A 64 13.49 6.80 26.90
N ALA A 65 14.13 7.23 25.81
CA ALA A 65 13.98 6.56 24.53
C ALA A 65 14.92 5.33 24.49
N VAL A 66 14.35 4.15 24.26
CA VAL A 66 15.09 2.88 24.14
C VAL A 66 14.79 2.28 22.78
N LYS A 67 15.81 1.74 22.11
CA LYS A 67 15.70 1.08 20.82
C LYS A 67 16.07 -0.40 20.96
N ALA A 68 15.25 -1.29 20.42
CA ALA A 68 15.54 -2.71 20.37
C ALA A 68 16.81 -2.97 19.52
N SER A 69 17.60 -3.95 19.94
CA SER A 69 18.70 -4.47 19.11
C SER A 69 18.14 -5.22 17.90
N ASN A 70 18.92 -5.31 16.82
CA ASN A 70 18.50 -5.97 15.59
C ASN A 70 17.99 -7.40 15.84
N GLY A 71 16.77 -7.71 15.39
CA GLY A 71 16.17 -9.05 15.50
C GLY A 71 15.32 -9.29 16.76
N ILE A 72 15.23 -8.32 17.67
CA ILE A 72 14.37 -8.40 18.86
C ILE A 72 13.05 -7.66 18.58
N SER A 73 11.90 -8.28 18.88
CA SER A 73 10.60 -7.61 18.76
C SER A 73 10.44 -6.54 19.84
N ASN A 74 9.64 -5.50 19.54
CA ASN A 74 9.34 -4.45 20.52
C ASN A 74 8.62 -5.01 21.75
N ASP A 75 7.77 -6.03 21.57
CA ASP A 75 7.07 -6.72 22.67
C ASP A 75 8.07 -7.39 23.62
N ALA A 76 9.05 -8.13 23.09
CA ALA A 76 10.07 -8.79 23.90
C ALA A 76 10.94 -7.78 24.66
N LEU A 77 11.29 -6.66 24.01
CA LEU A 77 11.99 -5.56 24.66
C LEU A 77 11.15 -4.95 25.79
N LYS A 78 9.85 -4.76 25.59
CA LYS A 78 8.94 -4.18 26.57
C LYS A 78 8.81 -5.06 27.80
N ASP A 79 8.69 -6.37 27.62
CA ASP A 79 8.63 -7.34 28.71
C ASP A 79 9.92 -7.30 29.54
N GLU A 80 11.08 -7.30 28.88
CA GLU A 80 12.38 -7.20 29.55
C GLU A 80 12.55 -5.87 30.30
N LEU A 81 12.21 -4.75 29.65
CA LEU A 81 12.25 -3.42 30.27
C LEU A 81 11.31 -3.32 31.47
N THR A 82 10.13 -3.92 31.40
CA THR A 82 9.18 -3.98 32.52
C THR A 82 9.81 -4.70 33.71
N GLY A 83 10.45 -5.85 33.47
CA GLY A 83 11.17 -6.59 34.51
C GLY A 83 12.29 -5.78 35.15
N VAL A 84 13.15 -5.15 34.33
CA VAL A 84 14.29 -4.35 34.79
C VAL A 84 13.82 -3.11 35.56
N LEU A 85 12.80 -2.40 35.07
CA LEU A 85 12.27 -1.19 35.71
C LEU A 85 11.56 -1.51 37.03
N ARG A 86 10.77 -2.58 37.09
CA ARG A 86 10.14 -3.04 38.34
C ARG A 86 11.18 -3.41 39.38
N ALA A 87 12.23 -4.13 38.98
CA ALA A 87 13.35 -4.48 39.86
C ALA A 87 14.11 -3.24 40.35
N HIS A 88 14.44 -2.30 39.45
CA HIS A 88 15.15 -1.06 39.79
C HIS A 88 14.32 -0.16 40.72
N ARG A 89 13.01 -0.07 40.50
CA ARG A 89 12.08 0.72 41.31
C ARG A 89 11.57 -0.01 42.56
N ARG A 90 11.98 -1.26 42.77
CA ARG A 90 11.63 -2.10 43.93
C ARG A 90 10.11 -2.28 44.10
N LEU A 91 9.39 -2.40 42.98
CA LEU A 91 7.95 -2.62 42.99
C LEU A 91 7.62 -4.05 43.43
N LYS A 92 6.61 -4.20 44.30
CA LYS A 92 6.18 -5.54 44.74
C LYS A 92 5.44 -6.28 43.62
N PRO A 93 5.39 -7.62 43.62
CA PRO A 93 4.72 -8.38 42.57
C PRO A 93 3.25 -8.00 42.31
N LYS A 94 2.52 -7.56 43.35
CA LYS A 94 1.11 -7.12 43.25
C LYS A 94 0.93 -5.61 43.11
N GLU A 95 2.00 -4.84 43.08
CA GLU A 95 1.95 -3.38 42.96
C GLU A 95 1.88 -2.98 41.49
N GLU A 96 1.02 -2.02 41.18
CA GLU A 96 0.86 -1.48 39.82
C GLU A 96 2.10 -0.71 39.37
N ASP A 97 2.33 -0.67 38.06
CA ASP A 97 3.46 0.04 37.48
C ASP A 97 3.32 1.55 37.62
N ASN A 98 4.37 2.20 38.12
CA ASN A 98 4.47 3.66 38.22
C ASN A 98 5.25 4.30 37.05
N PHE A 99 5.31 3.58 35.93
CA PHE A 99 5.95 4.00 34.69
C PHE A 99 5.09 3.55 33.51
N ALA A 100 5.13 4.30 32.42
CA ALA A 100 4.46 3.94 31.17
C ALA A 100 5.51 3.63 30.11
N LEU A 101 5.40 2.46 29.49
CA LEU A 101 6.17 2.11 28.30
C LEU A 101 5.31 2.45 27.09
N ASN A 102 5.46 3.69 26.63
CA ASN A 102 4.82 4.17 25.42
C ASN A 102 5.70 3.81 24.23
N GLU A 103 5.14 3.04 23.31
CA GLU A 103 5.77 2.75 22.05
C GLU A 103 5.30 3.76 21.00
N ILE A 104 6.17 4.06 20.05
CA ILE A 104 5.79 4.80 18.84
C ILE A 104 4.86 3.92 17.95
N SER A 105 4.65 2.64 18.30
CA SER A 105 3.76 1.70 17.60
C SER A 105 2.29 2.12 17.61
N ILE A 106 1.83 2.97 18.54
CA ILE A 106 0.48 3.58 18.46
C ILE A 106 0.26 4.25 17.10
N MET A 107 1.30 4.86 16.51
CA MET A 107 1.19 5.42 15.16
C MET A 107 1.06 4.33 14.09
N GLN A 108 1.84 3.25 14.21
CA GLN A 108 1.78 2.12 13.27
C GLN A 108 0.42 1.43 13.30
N ASP A 109 -0.17 1.24 14.48
CA ASP A 109 -1.47 0.60 14.64
C ASP A 109 -2.61 1.42 14.02
N VAL A 110 -2.57 2.75 14.19
CA VAL A 110 -3.53 3.66 13.55
C VAL A 110 -3.40 3.60 12.03
N PHE A 111 -2.17 3.71 11.49
CA PHE A 111 -1.95 3.60 10.04
C PHE A 111 -2.39 2.24 9.50
N GLN A 112 -2.01 1.15 10.19
CA GLN A 112 -2.37 -0.21 9.79
C GLN A 112 -3.88 -0.41 9.78
N SER A 113 -4.60 0.15 10.74
CA SER A 113 -6.07 0.11 10.78
C SER A 113 -6.69 0.83 9.57
N ILE A 114 -6.23 2.04 9.27
CA ILE A 114 -6.71 2.80 8.11
C ILE A 114 -6.42 2.05 6.80
N PHE A 115 -5.18 1.60 6.60
CA PHE A 115 -4.80 0.86 5.38
C PHE A 115 -5.51 -0.49 5.28
N SER A 116 -5.82 -1.15 6.39
CA SER A 116 -6.61 -2.38 6.40
C SER A 116 -8.03 -2.13 5.90
N VAL A 117 -8.68 -1.06 6.36
CA VAL A 117 -10.03 -0.68 5.88
C VAL A 117 -9.98 -0.31 4.39
N LEU A 118 -8.99 0.48 3.96
CA LEU A 118 -8.82 0.81 2.54
C LEU A 118 -8.59 -0.43 1.67
N ASN A 119 -7.84 -1.42 2.16
CA ASN A 119 -7.61 -2.68 1.46
C ASN A 119 -8.91 -3.48 1.32
N ILE A 120 -9.71 -3.58 2.38
CA ILE A 120 -11.01 -4.27 2.33
C ILE A 120 -11.95 -3.59 1.31
N ILE A 121 -12.04 -2.25 1.36
CA ILE A 121 -12.86 -1.48 0.42
C ILE A 121 -12.34 -1.69 -1.02
N GLY A 122 -11.02 -1.61 -1.22
CA GLY A 122 -10.37 -1.84 -2.50
C GLY A 122 -10.64 -3.24 -3.05
N LEU A 123 -10.63 -4.26 -2.21
CA LEU A 123 -10.95 -5.64 -2.58
C LEU A 123 -12.41 -5.77 -3.02
N ILE A 124 -13.35 -5.15 -2.29
CA ILE A 124 -14.78 -5.19 -2.62
C ILE A 124 -15.03 -4.48 -3.96
N ILE A 125 -14.56 -3.23 -4.11
CA ILE A 125 -14.76 -2.44 -5.33
C ILE A 125 -14.05 -3.11 -6.51
N GLY A 126 -12.82 -3.57 -6.31
CA GLY A 126 -12.06 -4.33 -7.31
C GLY A 126 -12.78 -5.62 -7.72
N GLY A 127 -13.34 -6.35 -6.76
CA GLY A 127 -14.15 -7.55 -7.03
C GLY A 127 -15.39 -7.25 -7.88
N PHE A 128 -16.12 -6.19 -7.57
CA PHE A 128 -17.25 -5.74 -8.39
C PHE A 128 -16.81 -5.32 -9.80
N ALA A 129 -15.69 -4.59 -9.92
CA ALA A 129 -15.14 -4.20 -11.22
C ALA A 129 -14.76 -5.43 -12.07
N ILE A 130 -14.19 -6.46 -11.46
CA ILE A 130 -13.89 -7.74 -12.11
C ILE A 130 -15.17 -8.41 -12.62
N LEU A 131 -16.21 -8.50 -11.77
CA LEU A 131 -17.49 -9.09 -12.16
C LEU A 131 -18.10 -8.36 -13.36
N VAL A 132 -18.19 -7.03 -13.28
CA VAL A 132 -18.69 -6.19 -14.37
C VAL A 132 -17.85 -6.39 -15.64
N GLY A 133 -16.53 -6.51 -15.50
CA GLY A 133 -15.62 -6.80 -16.61
C GLY A 133 -15.91 -8.15 -17.28
N ILE A 134 -16.11 -9.22 -16.49
CA ILE A 134 -16.43 -10.56 -17.02
C ILE A 134 -17.73 -10.52 -17.84
N PHE A 135 -18.79 -9.92 -17.29
CA PHE A 135 -20.07 -9.80 -18.02
C PHE A 135 -19.96 -8.95 -19.28
N SER A 136 -19.21 -7.85 -19.22
CA SER A 136 -19.05 -6.94 -20.35
C SER A 136 -18.34 -7.62 -21.51
N VAL A 137 -17.23 -8.31 -21.25
CA VAL A 137 -16.48 -9.03 -22.27
C VAL A 137 -17.26 -10.23 -22.78
N ALA A 138 -17.93 -10.98 -21.89
CA ALA A 138 -18.76 -12.12 -22.29
C ALA A 138 -19.88 -11.68 -23.25
N ASN A 139 -20.52 -10.54 -23.00
CA ASN A 139 -21.57 -10.00 -23.88
C ASN A 139 -21.04 -9.67 -25.28
N ILE A 140 -19.89 -9.00 -25.37
CA ILE A 140 -19.24 -8.72 -26.65
C ILE A 140 -18.91 -10.03 -27.38
N MET A 141 -18.40 -11.04 -26.66
CA MET A 141 -18.09 -12.34 -27.25
C MET A 141 -19.34 -13.09 -27.73
N PHE A 142 -20.47 -13.02 -27.02
CA PHE A 142 -21.74 -13.59 -27.49
C PHE A 142 -22.21 -12.95 -28.80
N VAL A 143 -22.09 -11.63 -28.90
CA VAL A 143 -22.45 -10.90 -30.14
C VAL A 143 -21.49 -11.27 -31.28
N SER A 144 -20.17 -11.29 -31.02
CA SER A 144 -19.16 -11.67 -32.02
C SER A 144 -19.36 -13.10 -32.56
N VAL A 145 -19.69 -14.05 -31.68
CA VAL A 145 -20.00 -15.44 -32.09
C VAL A 145 -21.24 -15.47 -32.98
N LYS A 146 -22.30 -14.72 -32.62
CA LYS A 146 -23.54 -14.66 -33.41
C LYS A 146 -23.29 -14.08 -34.80
N GLU A 147 -22.56 -12.98 -34.91
CA GLU A 147 -22.21 -12.35 -36.20
C GLU A 147 -21.38 -13.29 -37.10
N ARG A 148 -20.50 -14.11 -36.50
CA ARG A 148 -19.61 -15.03 -37.23
C ARG A 148 -20.18 -16.44 -37.37
N THR A 149 -21.45 -16.67 -37.03
CA THR A 149 -22.09 -18.01 -37.02
C THR A 149 -21.92 -18.76 -38.35
N ASN A 150 -22.24 -18.11 -39.48
CA ASN A 150 -22.12 -18.71 -40.82
C ASN A 150 -20.68 -19.15 -41.14
N ILE A 151 -19.69 -18.35 -40.75
CA ILE A 151 -18.27 -18.65 -41.00
C ILE A 151 -17.83 -19.85 -40.16
N ILE A 152 -18.30 -19.94 -38.90
CA ILE A 152 -18.02 -21.08 -38.03
C ILE A 152 -18.62 -22.37 -38.62
N GLY A 153 -19.84 -22.30 -39.16
CA GLY A 153 -20.51 -23.40 -39.85
C GLY A 153 -19.71 -23.93 -41.04
N ILE A 154 -19.23 -23.03 -41.90
CA ILE A 154 -18.38 -23.38 -43.05
C ILE A 154 -17.06 -24.04 -42.60
N LYS A 155 -16.37 -23.47 -41.60
CA LYS A 155 -15.13 -24.04 -41.03
C LYS A 155 -15.36 -25.47 -40.53
N LYS A 156 -16.46 -25.72 -39.82
CA LYS A 156 -16.80 -27.06 -39.32
C LYS A 156 -17.17 -28.03 -40.43
N ALA A 157 -17.90 -27.59 -41.45
CA ALA A 157 -18.24 -28.41 -42.61
C ALA A 157 -16.99 -28.86 -43.39
N LEU A 158 -15.95 -28.02 -43.40
CA LEU A 158 -14.62 -28.33 -43.95
C LEU A 158 -13.76 -29.20 -43.02
N GLY A 159 -14.25 -29.58 -41.83
CA GLY A 159 -13.57 -30.50 -40.90
C GLY A 159 -12.84 -29.84 -39.73
N ALA A 160 -13.05 -28.55 -39.44
CA ALA A 160 -12.46 -27.91 -38.26
C ALA A 160 -12.94 -28.59 -36.96
N LYS A 161 -11.98 -29.03 -36.14
CA LYS A 161 -12.26 -29.66 -34.84
C LYS A 161 -12.80 -28.63 -33.85
N ARG A 162 -13.67 -29.05 -32.93
CA ARG A 162 -14.29 -28.18 -31.90
C ARG A 162 -13.25 -27.38 -31.12
N TYR A 163 -12.12 -27.99 -30.75
CA TYR A 163 -11.07 -27.32 -29.98
C TYR A 163 -10.39 -26.17 -30.75
N ILE A 164 -10.34 -26.22 -32.10
CA ILE A 164 -9.71 -25.16 -32.90
C ILE A 164 -10.56 -23.89 -32.80
N ILE A 165 -11.87 -24.04 -32.95
CA ILE A 165 -12.83 -22.94 -32.84
C ILE A 165 -12.88 -22.41 -31.42
N LEU A 166 -12.85 -23.30 -30.41
CA LEU A 166 -12.78 -22.92 -29.01
C LEU A 166 -11.56 -22.03 -28.74
N MET A 167 -10.37 -22.47 -29.17
CA MET A 167 -9.13 -21.72 -28.95
C MET A 167 -9.08 -20.39 -29.71
N GLU A 168 -9.64 -20.33 -30.93
CA GLU A 168 -9.73 -19.08 -31.71
C GLU A 168 -10.46 -17.98 -30.91
N PHE A 169 -11.66 -18.29 -30.41
CA PHE A 169 -12.45 -17.33 -29.63
C PHE A 169 -11.86 -17.07 -28.23
N LEU A 170 -11.26 -18.09 -27.60
CA LEU A 170 -10.63 -17.91 -26.29
C LEU A 170 -9.42 -16.98 -26.38
N ILE A 171 -8.58 -17.14 -27.41
CA ILE A 171 -7.44 -16.26 -27.67
C ILE A 171 -7.91 -14.84 -27.99
N GLU A 172 -8.98 -14.68 -28.80
CA GLU A 172 -9.57 -13.37 -29.08
C GLU A 172 -10.01 -12.66 -27.78
N ALA A 173 -10.70 -13.37 -26.87
CA ALA A 173 -11.11 -12.84 -25.57
C ALA A 173 -9.91 -12.48 -24.68
N ILE A 174 -8.89 -13.34 -24.60
CA ILE A 174 -7.67 -13.07 -23.82
C ILE A 174 -6.94 -11.84 -24.36
N ILE A 175 -6.79 -11.71 -25.67
CA ILE A 175 -6.11 -10.56 -26.30
C ILE A 175 -6.88 -9.27 -25.99
N LEU A 176 -8.21 -9.28 -26.10
CA LEU A 176 -9.04 -8.12 -25.77
C LEU A 176 -8.87 -7.70 -24.30
N CYS A 177 -8.88 -8.67 -23.37
CA CYS A 177 -8.65 -8.39 -21.96
C CYS A 177 -7.23 -7.88 -21.68
N LEU A 178 -6.20 -8.46 -22.32
CA LEU A 178 -4.81 -8.04 -22.15
C LEU A 178 -4.58 -6.62 -22.66
N LEU A 179 -5.15 -6.28 -23.82
CA LEU A 179 -5.09 -4.91 -24.35
C LEU A 179 -5.79 -3.91 -23.42
N GLY A 180 -6.99 -4.26 -22.93
CA GLY A 180 -7.71 -3.44 -21.95
C GLY A 180 -6.93 -3.30 -20.64
N GLY A 181 -6.32 -4.37 -20.15
CA GLY A 181 -5.50 -4.39 -18.95
C GLY A 181 -4.23 -3.55 -19.09
N LEU A 182 -3.56 -3.60 -20.25
CA LEU A 182 -2.39 -2.79 -20.54
C LEU A 182 -2.75 -1.30 -20.62
N LEU A 183 -3.84 -0.95 -21.30
CA LEU A 183 -4.35 0.43 -21.33
C LEU A 183 -4.73 0.93 -19.94
N GLY A 184 -5.39 0.09 -19.13
CA GLY A 184 -5.70 0.40 -17.74
C GLY A 184 -4.43 0.65 -16.91
N LEU A 185 -3.39 -0.15 -17.11
CA LEU A 185 -2.12 0.00 -16.40
C LEU A 185 -1.40 1.30 -16.76
N VAL A 186 -1.40 1.66 -18.05
CA VAL A 186 -0.90 2.96 -18.51
C VAL A 186 -1.67 4.10 -17.85
N PHE A 187 -3.00 3.98 -17.75
CA PHE A 187 -3.85 4.99 -17.12
C PHE A 187 -3.54 5.15 -15.62
N VAL A 188 -3.38 4.04 -14.90
CA VAL A 188 -3.00 4.04 -13.47
C VAL A 188 -1.60 4.64 -13.28
N TYR A 189 -0.65 4.32 -14.16
CA TYR A 189 0.70 4.88 -14.11
C TYR A 189 0.67 6.40 -14.32
N ALA A 190 -0.06 6.89 -15.33
CA ALA A 190 -0.22 8.31 -15.59
C ALA A 190 -0.87 9.03 -14.41
N LEU A 191 -1.92 8.44 -13.83
CA LEU A 191 -2.61 9.01 -12.67
C LEU A 191 -1.67 9.08 -11.45
N THR A 192 -0.89 8.01 -11.22
CA THR A 192 0.10 7.97 -10.14
C THR A 192 1.15 9.04 -10.33
N ALA A 193 1.68 9.23 -11.54
CA ALA A 193 2.64 10.27 -11.86
C ALA A 193 2.08 11.68 -11.61
N ILE A 194 0.82 11.94 -12.00
CA ILE A 194 0.15 13.22 -11.72
C ILE A 194 0.01 13.45 -10.22
N ILE A 195 -0.40 12.43 -9.47
CA ILE A 195 -0.58 12.53 -8.02
C ILE A 195 0.78 12.73 -7.32
N SER A 196 1.85 12.09 -7.78
CA SER A 196 3.21 12.30 -7.26
C SER A 196 3.74 13.72 -7.50
N MET A 197 3.21 14.46 -8.48
CA MET A 197 3.54 15.87 -8.67
C MET A 197 2.79 16.78 -7.69
N MET A 198 1.74 16.28 -7.05
CA MET A 198 1.04 16.97 -5.97
C MET A 198 1.75 16.63 -4.66
N ASP A 199 2.17 17.65 -3.92
CA ASP A 199 2.98 17.49 -2.70
C ASP A 199 2.10 17.05 -1.51
N ILE A 200 1.55 15.83 -1.59
CA ILE A 200 0.56 15.29 -0.62
C ILE A 200 1.26 14.58 0.56
N GLY A 201 2.60 14.68 0.66
CA GLY A 201 3.36 14.16 1.80
C GLY A 201 3.46 12.63 1.89
N PHE A 202 3.07 11.90 0.84
CA PHE A 202 3.30 10.46 0.73
C PHE A 202 3.58 10.03 -0.72
N ASP A 203 4.56 9.13 -0.89
CA ASP A 203 4.94 8.59 -2.20
C ASP A 203 4.00 7.45 -2.60
N ILE A 204 3.23 7.66 -3.67
CA ILE A 204 2.48 6.59 -4.33
C ILE A 204 3.35 6.00 -5.43
N TYR A 205 3.60 4.69 -5.38
CA TYR A 205 4.33 3.99 -6.42
C TYR A 205 3.64 2.70 -6.85
N LEU A 206 3.80 2.36 -8.13
CA LEU A 206 3.29 1.13 -8.70
C LEU A 206 4.33 0.02 -8.56
N SER A 207 4.10 -0.92 -7.64
CA SER A 207 4.99 -2.06 -7.44
C SER A 207 4.92 -3.05 -8.61
N THR A 208 6.07 -3.61 -9.00
CA THR A 208 6.16 -4.67 -10.02
C THR A 208 5.28 -5.87 -9.68
N LYS A 209 5.10 -6.19 -8.39
CA LYS A 209 4.21 -7.27 -7.95
C LYS A 209 2.75 -7.00 -8.33
N ASN A 210 2.29 -5.76 -8.21
CA ASN A 210 0.92 -5.36 -8.55
C ASN A 210 0.70 -5.33 -10.07
N ILE A 211 1.75 -4.99 -10.83
CA ILE A 211 1.72 -5.05 -12.31
C ILE A 211 1.51 -6.51 -12.75
N ILE A 212 2.32 -7.43 -12.22
CA ILE A 212 2.22 -8.86 -12.57
C ILE A 212 0.87 -9.44 -12.15
N SER A 213 0.38 -9.10 -10.95
CA SER A 213 -0.95 -9.57 -10.51
C SER A 213 -2.08 -9.00 -11.37
N GLY A 214 -1.98 -7.75 -11.82
CA GLY A 214 -2.94 -7.15 -12.76
C GLY A 214 -3.00 -7.88 -14.11
N ILE A 215 -1.85 -8.26 -14.66
CA ILE A 215 -1.77 -9.05 -15.91
C ILE A 215 -2.38 -10.44 -15.73
N LEU A 216 -2.11 -11.09 -14.59
CA LEU A 216 -2.72 -12.38 -14.23
C LEU A 216 -4.24 -12.28 -14.11
N TRP A 217 -4.74 -11.23 -13.46
CA TRP A 217 -6.18 -10.98 -13.35
C TRP A 217 -6.82 -10.73 -14.72
N SER A 218 -6.22 -9.89 -15.56
CA SER A 218 -6.70 -9.63 -16.92
C SER A 218 -6.78 -10.92 -17.76
N THR A 219 -5.75 -11.77 -17.71
CA THR A 219 -5.74 -13.06 -18.41
C THR A 219 -6.82 -14.00 -17.88
N SER A 220 -6.96 -14.09 -16.56
CA SER A 220 -7.97 -14.94 -15.90
C SER A 220 -9.39 -14.50 -16.26
N ILE A 221 -9.64 -13.19 -16.29
CA ILE A 221 -10.93 -12.61 -16.69
C ILE A 221 -11.24 -12.96 -18.14
N GLY A 222 -10.29 -12.79 -19.06
CA GLY A 222 -10.48 -13.13 -20.47
C GLY A 222 -10.82 -14.60 -20.70
N ILE A 223 -10.18 -15.50 -19.95
CA ILE A 223 -10.50 -16.93 -19.96
C ILE A 223 -11.93 -17.15 -19.45
N LEU A 224 -12.26 -16.62 -18.27
CA LEU A 224 -13.58 -16.85 -17.63
C LEU A 224 -14.73 -16.28 -18.47
N SER A 225 -14.57 -15.08 -19.03
CA SER A 225 -15.59 -14.44 -19.85
C SER A 225 -15.72 -15.07 -21.24
N GLY A 226 -14.60 -15.51 -21.83
CA GLY A 226 -14.55 -16.07 -23.18
C GLY A 226 -14.96 -17.55 -23.25
N LEU A 227 -14.86 -18.29 -22.14
CA LEU A 227 -15.08 -19.73 -22.13
C LEU A 227 -16.50 -20.13 -22.55
N ILE A 228 -17.53 -19.51 -21.96
CA ILE A 228 -18.93 -19.88 -22.25
C ILE A 228 -19.31 -19.58 -23.71
N PRO A 229 -19.08 -18.37 -24.26
CA PRO A 229 -19.36 -18.08 -25.66
C PRO A 229 -18.56 -18.97 -26.62
N ALA A 230 -17.27 -19.20 -26.34
CA ALA A 230 -16.41 -20.03 -27.17
C ALA A 230 -16.86 -21.50 -27.18
N MET A 231 -17.32 -22.03 -26.04
CA MET A 231 -17.92 -23.36 -25.95
C MET A 231 -19.17 -23.46 -26.82
N GLN A 232 -20.07 -22.48 -26.76
CA GLN A 232 -21.28 -22.45 -27.59
C GLN A 232 -20.94 -22.44 -29.08
N ALA A 233 -20.00 -21.58 -29.51
CA ALA A 233 -19.50 -21.55 -30.89
C ALA A 233 -18.94 -22.91 -31.34
N SER A 234 -18.09 -23.51 -30.50
CA SER A 234 -17.45 -24.79 -30.78
C SER A 234 -18.41 -25.99 -30.80
N ALA A 235 -19.60 -25.88 -30.22
CA ALA A 235 -20.60 -26.96 -30.14
C ALA A 235 -21.66 -26.93 -31.25
N MET A 236 -21.81 -25.80 -31.96
CA MET A 236 -22.84 -25.59 -32.99
C MET A 236 -22.84 -26.61 -34.14
N ASP A 237 -24.02 -26.98 -34.64
CA ASP A 237 -24.17 -27.86 -35.81
C ASP A 237 -23.81 -27.11 -37.11
N PRO A 238 -22.97 -27.68 -38.01
CA PRO A 238 -22.56 -27.01 -39.25
C PRO A 238 -23.74 -26.64 -40.16
N VAL A 239 -24.76 -27.48 -40.24
CA VAL A 239 -25.91 -27.30 -41.13
C VAL A 239 -26.80 -26.17 -40.63
N GLU A 240 -27.06 -26.13 -39.32
CA GLU A 240 -27.83 -25.05 -38.69
C GLU A 240 -27.07 -23.72 -38.76
N ALA A 241 -25.76 -23.75 -38.51
CA ALA A 241 -24.90 -22.57 -38.54
C ALA A 241 -24.84 -21.88 -39.91
N ILE A 242 -24.90 -22.64 -41.01
CA ILE A 242 -24.91 -22.11 -42.39
C ILE A 242 -26.31 -21.56 -42.77
N ARG A 243 -27.36 -22.07 -42.11
CA ARG A 243 -28.75 -21.71 -42.41
C ARG A 243 -29.24 -20.50 -41.62
N SER A 244 -28.54 -20.10 -40.57
CA SER A 244 -28.84 -18.88 -39.81
C SER A 244 -28.49 -17.64 -40.65
N LYS A 245 -29.52 -16.92 -41.11
CA LYS A 245 -29.36 -15.56 -41.67
C LYS A 245 -29.18 -14.54 -40.56
#